data_AF-H0FDS1-F1
#
_entry.id   AF-H0FDS1-F1
#
_cell.length_a   1.000
_cell.length_b   1.000
_cell.length_c   1.000
_cell.angle_alpha   90.00
_cell.angle_beta   90.00
_cell.angle_gamma   90.00
#
_symmetry.space_group_name_H-M   'P 1'
#
loop_
_entity.id
_entity.type
_entity.pdbx_description
1 polymer ?
#
loop_
_entity_poly.entity_id
_entity_poly.type
_entity_poly.pdbx_seq_one_letter_code
_entity_poly.pdbx_strand_id
1 'polypeptide(L)'
;MGADVGDWLILAGIAGCAVLTWTAAARLGRTRLLARAAAVACLAASAFFFYAWYAQYLKWDFNELGRYYDPVDGVVYTDSGFVWVLPAGLLLIAGLLFAWRGRR
;
A
#
# COMPACT_ATOMS: atom_id res chain seq x y z
N MET A 1 50.97 -18.95 -22.37
CA MET A 1 50.62 -19.03 -20.94
C MET A 1 49.16 -19.45 -20.88
N GLY A 2 48.90 -20.74 -20.74
CA GLY A 2 47.54 -21.27 -20.67
C GLY A 2 47.02 -21.07 -19.26
N ALA A 3 45.83 -20.49 -19.11
CA ALA A 3 45.18 -20.38 -17.81
C ALA A 3 45.01 -21.78 -17.21
N ASP A 4 45.47 -21.96 -15.98
CA ASP A 4 45.43 -23.25 -15.29
C ASP A 4 43.98 -23.62 -14.97
N VAL A 5 43.67 -24.91 -14.83
CA VAL A 5 42.30 -25.36 -14.54
C VAL A 5 41.75 -24.71 -13.25
N GLY A 6 42.64 -24.39 -12.32
CA GLY A 6 42.34 -23.62 -11.11
C GLY A 6 41.84 -22.20 -11.39
N ASP A 7 42.40 -21.49 -12.36
CA ASP A 7 42.00 -20.12 -12.70
C ASP A 7 40.58 -20.09 -13.28
N TRP A 8 40.24 -21.10 -14.10
CA TRP A 8 38.89 -21.24 -14.65
C TRP A 8 37.83 -21.56 -13.59
N LEU A 9 38.18 -22.38 -12.59
CA LEU A 9 37.29 -22.68 -11.46
C LEU A 9 37.06 -21.46 -10.57
N ILE A 10 38.09 -20.66 -10.33
CA ILE A 10 37.98 -19.41 -9.59
C ILE A 10 37.07 -18.41 -10.33
N LEU A 11 37.26 -18.24 -11.63
CA LEU A 11 36.42 -17.37 -12.46
C LEU A 11 34.97 -17.85 -12.51
N ALA A 12 34.73 -19.15 -12.63
CA ALA A 12 33.39 -19.73 -12.57
C ALA A 12 32.73 -19.53 -11.21
N GLY A 13 33.48 -19.66 -10.11
CA GLY A 13 33.01 -19.40 -8.75
C GLY A 13 32.61 -17.94 -8.53
N ILE A 14 33.45 -16.99 -8.99
CA ILE A 14 33.16 -15.55 -8.90
C ILE A 14 31.92 -15.20 -9.74
N ALA A 15 31.82 -15.71 -10.96
CA ALA A 15 30.66 -15.49 -11.82
C ALA A 15 29.37 -16.06 -11.21
N GLY A 16 29.43 -17.26 -10.62
CA GLY A 16 28.30 -17.86 -9.91
C GLY A 16 27.83 -17.02 -8.71
N CYS A 17 28.76 -16.56 -7.87
CA CYS A 17 28.45 -15.67 -6.75
C CYS A 17 27.85 -14.33 -7.22
N ALA A 18 28.35 -13.76 -8.32
CA ALA A 18 27.81 -12.53 -8.89
C ALA A 18 26.37 -12.70 -9.40
N VAL A 19 26.07 -13.82 -10.06
CA VAL A 19 24.71 -14.13 -10.54
C VAL A 19 23.74 -14.38 -9.38
N LEU A 20 24.17 -15.10 -8.34
CA LEU A 20 23.33 -15.38 -7.17
C LEU A 20 23.05 -14.10 -6.37
N THR A 21 24.05 -13.24 -6.17
CA THR A 21 23.86 -11.95 -5.50
C THR A 21 22.98 -11.00 -6.32
N TRP A 22 23.16 -10.94 -7.64
CA TRP A 22 22.30 -10.16 -8.54
C TRP A 22 20.85 -10.63 -8.53
N THR A 23 20.60 -11.94 -8.60
CA THR A 23 19.24 -12.50 -8.58
C THR A 23 18.56 -12.33 -7.22
N ALA A 24 19.30 -12.48 -6.12
CA ALA A 24 18.80 -12.18 -4.77
C ALA A 24 18.49 -10.67 -4.61
N ALA A 25 19.37 -9.79 -5.07
CA ALA A 25 19.17 -8.34 -5.05
C ALA A 25 17.98 -7.91 -5.92
N ALA A 26 17.81 -8.50 -7.11
CA ALA A 26 16.68 -8.23 -8.00
C ALA A 26 15.35 -8.74 -7.40
N ARG A 27 15.35 -9.90 -6.72
CA ARG A 27 14.17 -10.41 -5.99
C ARG A 27 13.81 -9.53 -4.80
N LEU A 28 14.80 -9.12 -4.00
CA LEU A 28 14.62 -8.17 -2.88
C LEU A 28 14.16 -6.79 -3.37
N GLY A 29 14.69 -6.32 -4.49
CA GLY A 29 14.27 -5.08 -5.14
C GLY A 29 12.82 -5.15 -5.61
N ARG A 30 12.43 -6.26 -6.25
CA ARG A 30 11.06 -6.51 -6.70
C ARG A 30 10.07 -6.61 -5.53
N THR A 31 10.41 -7.29 -4.44
CA THR A 31 9.54 -7.38 -3.26
C THR A 31 9.39 -6.04 -2.55
N ARG A 32 10.46 -5.24 -2.46
CA ARG A 32 10.39 -3.85 -1.95
C ARG A 32 9.54 -2.96 -2.84
N LEU A 33 9.65 -3.09 -4.16
CA LEU A 33 8.87 -2.28 -5.11
C LEU A 33 7.38 -2.64 -5.05
N LEU A 34 7.05 -3.93 -4.95
CA LEU A 34 5.69 -4.40 -4.72
C LEU A 34 5.13 -3.93 -3.37
N ALA A 35 5.92 -3.98 -2.30
CA ALA A 35 5.51 -3.46 -1.00
C ALA A 35 5.24 -1.95 -1.03
N ARG A 36 6.05 -1.17 -1.76
CA ARG A 36 5.81 0.27 -1.95
C ARG A 36 4.56 0.54 -2.79
N ALA A 37 4.36 -0.21 -3.87
CA ALA A 37 3.15 -0.08 -4.70
C ALA A 37 1.88 -0.42 -3.88
N ALA A 38 1.91 -1.50 -3.11
CA ALA A 38 0.84 -1.87 -2.19
C ALA A 38 0.60 -0.80 -1.12
N ALA A 39 1.66 -0.21 -0.58
CA ALA A 39 1.56 0.90 0.38
C ALA A 39 0.83 2.09 -0.23
N VAL A 40 1.25 2.55 -1.42
CA VAL A 40 0.63 3.68 -2.12
C VAL A 40 -0.84 3.36 -2.43
N ALA A 41 -1.14 2.16 -2.93
CA ALA A 41 -2.51 1.77 -3.23
C ALA A 41 -3.40 1.75 -1.99
N CYS A 42 -2.94 1.16 -0.88
CA CYS A 42 -3.68 1.14 0.38
C CYS A 42 -3.88 2.54 0.96
N LEU A 43 -2.86 3.40 0.94
CA LEU A 43 -2.95 4.76 1.46
C LEU A 43 -3.89 5.64 0.61
N ALA A 44 -3.82 5.52 -0.72
CA ALA A 44 -4.74 6.21 -1.62
C ALA A 44 -6.19 5.75 -1.40
N ALA A 45 -6.42 4.44 -1.28
CA ALA A 45 -7.75 3.90 -0.98
C ALA A 45 -8.24 4.34 0.41
N SER A 46 -7.36 4.36 1.41
CA SER A 46 -7.68 4.88 2.75
C SER A 46 -8.11 6.35 2.70
N ALA A 47 -7.37 7.20 2.00
CA ALA A 47 -7.73 8.61 1.81
C ALA A 47 -9.09 8.76 1.12
N PHE A 48 -9.36 7.95 0.10
CA PHE A 48 -10.66 7.92 -0.58
C PHE A 48 -11.80 7.56 0.38
N PHE A 49 -11.66 6.52 1.20
CA PHE A 49 -12.70 6.15 2.16
C PHE A 49 -12.86 7.13 3.31
N PHE A 50 -11.77 7.77 3.77
CA PHE A 50 -11.87 8.89 4.71
C PHE A 50 -12.63 10.06 4.10
N TYR A 51 -12.41 10.37 2.83
CA TYR A 51 -13.19 11.39 2.12
C TYR A 51 -14.66 10.98 1.99
N ALA A 52 -14.95 9.72 1.67
CA ALA A 52 -16.33 9.21 1.64
C ALA A 52 -16.99 9.31 3.02
N TRP A 53 -16.30 8.94 4.09
CA TRP A 53 -16.78 9.11 5.46
C TRP A 53 -17.04 10.58 5.80
N TYR A 54 -16.13 11.48 5.43
CA TYR A 54 -16.33 12.92 5.61
C TYR A 54 -17.57 13.40 4.85
N ALA A 55 -17.68 13.04 3.57
CA ALA A 55 -18.72 13.53 2.68
C ALA A 55 -20.12 12.96 2.99
N GLN A 56 -20.18 11.74 3.53
CA GLN A 56 -21.45 11.06 3.83
C GLN A 56 -21.87 11.20 5.30
N TYR A 57 -20.93 11.48 6.20
CA TYR A 57 -21.19 11.46 7.64
C TYR A 57 -20.65 12.70 8.37
N LEU A 58 -19.33 12.91 8.38
CA LEU A 58 -18.71 13.85 9.32
C LEU A 58 -19.10 15.33 9.09
N LYS A 59 -19.41 15.72 7.84
CA LYS A 59 -19.74 17.11 7.52
C LYS A 59 -21.19 17.52 7.82
N TRP A 60 -22.05 16.55 8.13
CA TRP A 60 -23.49 16.77 8.27
C TRP A 60 -23.93 16.81 9.73
N ASP A 61 -24.92 17.65 10.01
CA ASP A 61 -25.55 17.74 11.33
C ASP A 61 -26.86 16.96 11.31
N PHE A 62 -26.84 15.74 11.85
CA PHE A 62 -27.97 14.83 11.81
C PHE A 62 -29.00 15.18 12.89
N ASN A 63 -30.28 15.08 12.56
CA ASN A 63 -31.36 15.22 13.54
C ASN A 63 -31.48 13.99 14.46
N GLU A 64 -32.45 14.01 15.38
CA GLU A 64 -32.73 12.92 16.33
C GLU A 64 -33.05 11.57 15.66
N LEU A 65 -33.46 11.59 14.38
CA LEU A 65 -33.74 10.40 13.59
C LEU A 65 -32.52 9.92 12.77
N GLY A 66 -31.35 10.54 12.95
CA GLY A 66 -30.12 10.21 12.23
C GLY A 66 -30.14 10.64 10.76
N ARG A 67 -30.93 11.66 10.40
CA ARG A 67 -31.11 12.11 9.00
C ARG A 67 -30.76 13.58 8.83
N TYR A 68 -30.16 13.90 7.70
CA TYR A 68 -29.95 15.26 7.22
C TYR A 68 -30.50 15.38 5.81
N TYR A 69 -31.37 16.36 5.56
CA TYR A 69 -31.89 16.64 4.22
C TYR A 69 -31.11 17.82 3.63
N ASP A 70 -30.46 17.58 2.50
CA ASP A 70 -29.82 18.63 1.72
C ASP A 70 -30.85 19.24 0.76
N PRO A 71 -31.28 20.49 0.96
CA PRO A 71 -32.28 21.12 0.10
C PRO A 71 -31.73 21.54 -1.27
N VAL A 72 -30.41 21.62 -1.43
CA VAL A 72 -29.78 22.01 -2.70
C VAL A 72 -29.75 20.82 -3.65
N ASP A 73 -29.23 19.68 -3.15
CA ASP A 73 -29.09 18.47 -3.95
C ASP A 73 -30.34 17.57 -3.88
N GLY A 74 -31.28 17.84 -2.96
CA GLY A 74 -32.47 17.04 -2.74
C GLY A 74 -32.19 15.64 -2.16
N VAL A 75 -31.00 15.44 -1.58
CA VAL A 75 -30.53 14.15 -1.06
C VAL A 75 -30.70 14.07 0.45
N VAL A 76 -31.09 12.90 0.95
CA VAL A 76 -31.10 12.60 2.38
C VAL A 76 -29.86 11.80 2.75
N TYR A 77 -29.03 12.36 3.62
CA TYR A 77 -27.91 11.68 4.24
C TYR A 77 -28.36 11.02 5.54
N THR A 78 -27.73 9.88 5.86
CA THR A 78 -28.04 9.11 7.08
C THR A 78 -26.78 8.81 7.87
N ASP A 79 -26.95 8.62 9.18
CA ASP A 79 -25.90 8.20 10.10
C ASP A 79 -25.16 6.90 9.70
N SER A 80 -25.77 6.06 8.85
CA SER A 80 -25.14 4.87 8.27
C SER A 80 -23.84 5.18 7.51
N GLY A 81 -23.63 6.42 7.07
CA GLY A 81 -22.37 6.90 6.51
C GLY A 81 -21.16 6.69 7.41
N PHE A 82 -21.36 6.45 8.72
CA PHE A 82 -20.29 6.10 9.67
C PHE A 82 -19.47 4.88 9.22
N VAL A 83 -20.07 3.92 8.50
CA VAL A 83 -19.42 2.65 8.11
C VAL A 83 -18.12 2.84 7.33
N TRP A 84 -18.00 3.94 6.59
CA TRP A 84 -16.83 4.23 5.76
C TRP A 84 -15.53 4.44 6.56
N VAL A 85 -15.61 4.72 7.86
CA VAL A 85 -14.44 4.84 8.73
C VAL A 85 -13.69 3.51 8.89
N LEU A 86 -14.39 2.38 8.83
CA LEU A 86 -13.81 1.05 9.02
C LEU A 86 -12.84 0.66 7.90
N PRO A 87 -13.25 0.65 6.60
CA PRO A 87 -12.30 0.38 5.52
C PRO A 87 -11.20 1.44 5.45
N ALA A 88 -11.51 2.72 5.76
CA ALA A 88 -10.52 3.79 5.80
C ALA A 88 -9.38 3.48 6.79
N GLY A 89 -9.72 3.11 8.02
CA GLY A 89 -8.76 2.77 9.07
C GLY A 89 -7.97 1.49 8.78
N LEU A 90 -8.63 0.44 8.31
CA LEU A 90 -7.96 -0.83 7.96
C LEU A 90 -6.94 -0.64 6.83
N LEU A 91 -7.31 0.12 5.78
CA LEU A 91 -6.41 0.42 4.67
C LEU A 91 -5.27 1.35 5.07
N LEU A 92 -5.50 2.27 6.01
CA LEU A 92 -4.44 3.09 6.59
C LEU A 92 -3.39 2.22 7.26
N ILE A 93 -3.82 1.33 8.17
CA ILE A 93 -2.93 0.41 8.88
C ILE A 93 -2.17 -0.47 7.89
N ALA A 94 -2.86 -1.07 6.93
CA ALA A 94 -2.24 -1.90 5.90
C ALA A 94 -1.20 -1.11 5.08
N GLY A 95 -1.54 0.11 4.65
CA GLY A 95 -0.65 0.99 3.90
C GLY A 95 0.61 1.36 4.68
N LEU A 96 0.47 1.68 5.97
CA LEU A 96 1.61 1.96 6.85
C LEU A 96 2.50 0.73 7.07
N LEU A 97 1.91 -0.46 7.24
CA LEU A 97 2.64 -1.72 7.37
C LEU A 97 3.43 -2.04 6.10
N PHE A 98 2.82 -1.89 4.92
CA PHE A 98 3.51 -2.08 3.64
C PHE A 98 4.60 -1.03 3.41
N ALA A 99 4.37 0.24 3.77
CA ALA A 99 5.38 1.29 3.69
C ALA A 99 6.57 1.01 4.61
N TRP A 100 6.33 0.50 5.82
CA TRP A 100 7.38 0.09 6.74
C TRP A 100 8.16 -1.12 6.22
N ARG A 101 7.49 -2.14 5.67
CA ARG A 101 8.14 -3.29 5.02
C ARG A 101 8.97 -2.89 3.80
N GLY A 102 8.50 -1.95 2.98
CA GLY A 102 9.24 -1.44 1.81
C GLY A 102 10.43 -0.53 2.14
N ARG A 103 10.64 -0.20 3.43
CA ARG A 103 11.81 0.53 3.95
C ARG A 103 12.86 -0.37 4.62
N ARG A 104 12.49 -1.59 5.02
CA ARG A 104 13.42 -2.62 5.52
C ARG A 104 14.08 -3.36 4.35
#